data_AF-A0A534J289-F1
#
_entry.id   AF-A0A534J289-F1
#
_cell.length_a   1.000
_cell.length_b   1.000
_cell.length_c   1.000
_cell.angle_alpha   90.00
_cell.angle_beta   90.00
_cell.angle_gamma   90.00
#
_symmetry.space_group_name_H-M   'P 1'
#
loop_
_entity.id
_entity.type
_entity.pdbx_description
1 polymer ?
#
loop_
_entity_poly.entity_id
_entity_poly.type
_entity_poly.pdbx_seq_one_letter_code
_entity_poly.pdbx_strand_id
1 'polypeptide(L)'
;MPDDPTGNRCPFHAHIRKANQRGANAALGLAEERKRRIVRRGIPYGIRPPVTGEVGLLFQAFQSDISRQFEFIQRTWVDNPNFPEFRILPGLNTGDDALIGQHPRAVQRWPRVWGRSGRFLGRRLFNFGDHVRLRGGEYFFAPSLSFLKSLA
;
A
#
# COMPACT_ATOMS: atom_id res chain seq x y z
N MET A 1 9.28 12.15 1.74
CA MET A 1 8.78 12.97 2.87
C MET A 1 9.94 13.39 3.77
N PRO A 2 10.76 14.37 3.36
CA PRO A 2 11.90 14.84 4.16
C PRO A 2 11.50 15.34 5.55
N ASP A 3 10.31 15.94 5.67
CA ASP A 3 9.83 16.60 6.89
C ASP A 3 9.19 15.64 7.93
N ASP A 4 9.17 14.32 7.67
CA ASP A 4 8.69 13.30 8.61
C ASP A 4 9.56 12.03 8.59
N PRO A 5 10.86 12.16 8.94
CA PRO A 5 11.83 11.07 8.87
C PRO A 5 11.61 9.99 9.93
N THR A 6 10.83 10.28 10.97
CA THR A 6 10.50 9.33 12.04
C THR A 6 9.09 8.73 11.91
N GLY A 7 8.29 9.19 10.94
CA GLY A 7 6.91 8.70 10.75
C GLY A 7 6.00 9.02 11.93
N ASN A 8 6.16 10.20 12.54
CA ASN A 8 5.37 10.67 13.67
C ASN A 8 4.13 11.46 13.23
N ARG A 9 4.12 11.96 11.98
CA ARG A 9 2.95 12.60 11.38
C ARG A 9 2.18 11.61 10.52
N CYS A 10 2.88 10.93 9.60
CA CYS A 10 2.33 9.87 8.77
C CYS A 10 3.08 8.56 9.07
N PRO A 11 2.47 7.57 9.74
CA PRO A 11 3.15 6.32 10.06
C PRO A 11 3.70 5.61 8.81
N PHE A 12 4.83 4.91 8.94
CA PHE A 12 5.45 4.19 7.83
C PHE A 12 4.59 3.06 7.25
N HIS A 13 3.74 2.46 8.08
CA HIS A 13 2.76 1.43 7.72
C HIS A 13 1.43 2.01 7.21
N ALA A 14 1.30 3.34 7.11
CA ALA A 14 0.12 3.96 6.51
C ALA A 14 0.04 3.61 5.03
N HIS A 15 -1.16 3.25 4.57
CA HIS A 15 -1.38 2.71 3.22
C HIS A 15 -0.77 3.57 2.10
N ILE A 16 -1.05 4.88 2.12
CA ILE A 16 -0.52 5.80 1.11
C ILE A 16 1.00 5.95 1.13
N ARG A 17 1.65 5.71 2.27
CA ARG A 17 3.10 5.82 2.44
C ARG A 17 3.75 4.53 2.00
N LYS A 18 3.22 3.37 2.40
CA LYS A 18 3.60 2.05 1.89
C LYS A 18 3.54 1.99 0.36
N ALA A 19 2.42 2.39 -0.23
CA ALA A 19 2.22 2.34 -1.67
C ALA A 19 3.03 3.41 -2.47
N ASN A 20 3.54 4.45 -1.82
CA ASN A 20 4.36 5.50 -2.44
C ASN A 20 5.17 6.28 -1.37
N GLN A 21 6.49 6.08 -1.37
CA GLN A 21 7.39 6.68 -0.36
C GLN A 21 7.70 8.16 -0.62
N ARG A 22 7.40 8.67 -1.83
CA ARG A 22 7.61 10.05 -2.26
C ARG A 22 9.06 10.50 -2.03
N GLY A 23 10.01 9.67 -2.46
CA GLY A 23 11.45 9.91 -2.32
C GLY A 23 12.00 9.65 -0.92
N ALA A 24 11.23 9.07 0.00
CA ALA A 24 11.73 8.62 1.30
C ALA A 24 12.26 7.17 1.27
N ASN A 25 12.26 6.51 0.12
CA ASN A 25 12.79 5.16 -0.01
C ASN A 25 14.33 5.21 0.07
N ALA A 26 14.91 4.59 1.11
CA ALA A 26 16.36 4.56 1.28
C ALA A 26 17.07 3.65 0.26
N ALA A 27 16.35 2.67 -0.30
CA ALA A 27 16.90 1.68 -1.23
C ALA A 27 16.75 2.07 -2.71
N LEU A 28 15.89 3.03 -3.04
CA LEU A 28 15.62 3.46 -4.42
C LEU A 28 15.69 4.98 -4.54
N GLY A 29 16.44 5.47 -5.53
CA GLY A 29 16.40 6.89 -5.90
C GLY A 29 15.00 7.31 -6.40
N LEU A 30 14.66 8.59 -6.26
CA LEU A 30 13.33 9.14 -6.59
C LEU A 30 12.88 8.81 -8.03
N ALA A 31 13.80 8.84 -9.00
CA ALA A 31 13.49 8.52 -10.39
C ALA A 31 13.07 7.06 -10.56
N GLU A 32 13.74 6.13 -9.87
CA GLU A 32 13.42 4.71 -9.90
C GLU A 32 12.14 4.40 -9.13
N GLU A 33 11.94 5.05 -7.97
CA GLU A 33 10.69 4.95 -7.21
C GLU A 33 9.47 5.39 -8.05
N ARG A 34 9.61 6.47 -8.83
CA ARG A 34 8.54 6.99 -9.70
C ARG A 34 8.12 6.03 -10.80
N LYS A 35 8.96 5.06 -11.19
CA LYS A 35 8.60 4.02 -12.17
C LYS A 35 7.61 3.00 -11.61
N ARG A 36 7.41 2.96 -10.29
CA ARG A 36 6.46 2.06 -9.64
C ARG A 36 5.02 2.57 -9.66
N ARG A 37 4.78 3.82 -10.09
CA ARG A 37 3.46 4.45 -10.05
C ARG A 37 2.44 3.70 -10.90
N ILE A 38 1.22 3.60 -10.39
CA ILE A 38 0.05 3.06 -11.10
C ILE A 38 -1.05 4.10 -11.21
N VAL A 39 -1.88 4.00 -12.24
CA VAL A 39 -3.07 4.83 -12.40
C VAL A 39 -4.28 4.05 -11.90
N ARG A 40 -4.83 4.43 -10.75
CA ARG A 40 -6.00 3.74 -10.15
C ARG A 40 -7.31 4.28 -10.72
N ARG A 41 -8.24 3.37 -11.02
CA ARG A 41 -9.59 3.61 -11.56
C ARG A 41 -10.65 2.75 -10.86
N GLY A 42 -10.40 2.38 -9.61
CA GLY A 42 -11.32 1.55 -8.84
C GLY A 42 -12.62 2.26 -8.47
N ILE A 43 -13.69 1.49 -8.31
CA ILE A 43 -15.04 1.97 -8.00
C ILE A 43 -15.60 1.13 -6.84
N PRO A 44 -16.23 1.73 -5.80
CA PRO A 44 -16.88 0.98 -4.75
C PRO A 44 -18.01 0.07 -5.28
N TYR A 45 -18.24 -1.08 -4.67
CA TYR A 45 -19.41 -1.91 -4.94
C TYR A 45 -20.23 -2.17 -3.67
N GLY A 46 -21.49 -2.57 -3.89
CA GLY A 46 -22.47 -2.84 -2.84
C GLY A 46 -23.27 -1.59 -2.45
N ILE A 47 -24.43 -1.81 -1.82
CA ILE A 47 -25.36 -0.76 -1.40
C ILE A 47 -25.10 -0.42 0.07
N ARG A 48 -25.17 0.87 0.42
CA ARG A 48 -25.07 1.36 1.82
C ARG A 48 -26.40 1.93 2.30
N PRO A 49 -26.81 1.70 3.56
CA PRO A 49 -26.18 0.81 4.54
C PRO A 49 -26.29 -0.67 4.11
N PRO A 50 -25.32 -1.53 4.46
CA PRO A 50 -25.36 -2.93 4.06
C PRO A 50 -26.49 -3.63 4.82
N VAL A 51 -27.58 -3.94 4.13
CA VAL A 51 -28.74 -4.62 4.72
C VAL A 51 -28.47 -6.13 4.85
N THR A 52 -27.91 -6.76 3.80
CA THR A 52 -27.57 -8.20 3.76
C THR A 52 -26.48 -8.57 2.73
N GLY A 53 -25.71 -7.60 2.22
CA GLY A 53 -24.79 -7.81 1.09
C GLY A 53 -23.32 -7.46 1.35
N GLU A 54 -22.42 -8.00 0.53
CA GLU A 54 -21.02 -7.62 0.53
C GLU A 54 -20.84 -6.20 -0.03
N VAL A 55 -19.97 -5.42 0.62
CA VAL A 55 -19.51 -4.11 0.14
C VAL A 55 -18.01 -4.14 -0.02
N GLY A 56 -17.47 -3.34 -0.93
CA GLY A 56 -16.02 -3.30 -1.12
C GLY A 56 -15.60 -2.36 -2.23
N LEU A 57 -14.46 -2.68 -2.84
CA LEU A 57 -13.85 -1.92 -3.92
C LEU A 57 -13.57 -2.85 -5.09
N LEU A 58 -14.13 -2.55 -6.26
CA LEU A 58 -13.64 -3.09 -7.52
C LEU A 58 -12.35 -2.35 -7.85
N PHE A 59 -11.23 -2.88 -7.40
CA PHE A 59 -9.93 -2.28 -7.65
C PHE A 59 -9.55 -2.47 -9.11
N GLN A 60 -9.26 -1.37 -9.79
CA GLN A 60 -8.70 -1.38 -11.15
C GLN A 60 -7.51 -0.44 -11.19
N ALA A 61 -6.43 -0.87 -11.83
CA ALA A 61 -5.25 -0.06 -12.05
C ALA A 61 -4.65 -0.31 -13.43
N PHE A 62 -4.11 0.77 -14.02
CA PHE A 62 -3.40 0.75 -15.30
C PHE A 62 -1.91 1.01 -15.07
N GLN A 63 -1.11 0.25 -15.81
CA GLN A 63 0.34 0.25 -15.78
C GLN A 63 0.89 -0.29 -17.10
N SER A 64 2.16 -0.04 -17.38
CA SER A 64 2.85 -0.61 -18.56
C SER A 64 3.49 -1.97 -18.27
N ASP A 65 3.81 -2.25 -16.99
CA ASP A 65 4.45 -3.48 -16.54
C ASP A 65 3.86 -3.89 -15.19
N ILE A 66 3.04 -4.94 -15.19
CA ILE A 66 2.32 -5.44 -14.01
C ILE A 66 3.31 -5.86 -12.91
N SER A 67 4.36 -6.57 -13.30
CA SER A 67 5.38 -7.09 -12.38
C SER A 67 6.14 -5.98 -11.67
N ARG A 68 6.48 -4.89 -12.39
CA ARG A 68 7.25 -3.77 -11.84
C ARG A 68 6.40 -2.76 -11.08
N GLN A 69 5.07 -2.82 -11.22
CA GLN A 69 4.16 -1.80 -10.71
C GLN A 69 3.16 -2.41 -9.71
N PHE A 70 2.01 -2.94 -10.14
CA PHE A 70 1.00 -3.47 -9.22
C PHE A 70 1.55 -4.56 -8.29
N GLU A 71 2.17 -5.60 -8.86
CA GLU A 71 2.72 -6.70 -8.08
C GLU A 71 3.86 -6.24 -7.18
N PHE A 72 4.72 -5.37 -7.69
CA PHE A 72 5.83 -4.82 -6.90
C PHE A 72 5.33 -4.04 -5.69
N ILE A 73 4.35 -3.14 -5.87
CA ILE A 73 3.77 -2.37 -4.77
C ILE A 73 3.16 -3.32 -3.75
N GLN A 74 2.35 -4.29 -4.18
CA GLN A 74 1.67 -5.22 -3.28
C GLN A 74 2.69 -6.09 -2.51
N ARG A 75 3.52 -6.85 -3.23
CA ARG A 75 4.41 -7.86 -2.64
C ARG A 75 5.62 -7.25 -1.93
N THR A 76 6.25 -6.23 -2.53
CA THR A 76 7.55 -5.74 -2.06
C THR A 76 7.42 -4.63 -1.03
N TRP A 77 6.35 -3.84 -1.11
CA TRP A 77 6.14 -2.68 -0.24
C TRP A 77 5.03 -2.91 0.77
N VAL A 78 3.80 -3.09 0.30
CA VAL A 78 2.59 -3.23 1.10
C VAL A 78 2.79 -4.38 2.07
N ASP A 79 2.87 -5.62 1.55
CA ASP A 79 2.94 -6.88 2.32
C ASP A 79 4.26 -7.09 3.07
N ASN A 80 5.26 -6.22 2.89
CA ASN A 80 6.58 -6.40 3.49
C ASN A 80 6.67 -5.69 4.85
N PRO A 81 6.68 -6.41 5.98
CA PRO A 81 6.71 -5.78 7.30
C PRO A 81 8.02 -5.03 7.59
N ASN A 82 9.09 -5.31 6.83
CA ASN A 82 10.40 -4.69 6.96
C ASN A 82 10.61 -3.50 6.01
N PHE A 83 9.56 -3.06 5.31
CA PHE A 83 9.61 -1.91 4.43
C PHE A 83 8.75 -0.75 4.97
N PRO A 84 9.23 0.51 4.91
CA PRO A 84 10.50 0.97 4.33
C PRO A 84 11.69 0.93 5.30
N GLU A 85 11.46 0.60 6.57
CA GLU A 85 12.54 0.58 7.56
C GLU A 85 13.25 -0.79 7.59
N PHE A 86 14.41 -0.88 6.93
CA PHE A 86 15.33 -2.02 7.03
C PHE A 86 16.01 -2.03 8.41
N ARG A 87 15.31 -2.51 9.44
CA ARG A 87 15.89 -2.64 10.78
C ARG A 87 16.39 -4.06 11.00
N ILE A 88 17.65 -4.18 11.41
CA ILE A 88 18.36 -5.45 11.65
C ILE A 88 17.83 -6.15 12.92
N LEU A 89 17.21 -5.40 13.84
CA LEU A 89 16.72 -5.92 15.11
C LEU A 89 15.29 -6.48 15.01
N PRO A 90 15.04 -7.73 15.47
CA PRO A 90 13.71 -8.33 15.52
C PRO A 90 12.70 -7.47 16.29
N GLY A 91 11.46 -7.39 15.77
CA GLY A 91 10.37 -6.65 16.41
C GLY A 91 10.41 -5.12 16.22
N LEU A 92 11.47 -4.56 15.63
CA LEU A 92 11.54 -3.13 15.28
C LEU A 92 11.18 -2.84 13.82
N ASN A 93 10.57 -3.80 13.13
CA ASN A 93 10.12 -3.61 11.75
C ASN A 93 8.98 -2.59 11.65
N THR A 94 8.71 -2.11 10.43
CA THR A 94 7.65 -1.14 10.15
C THR A 94 6.26 -1.70 10.49
N GLY A 95 6.07 -3.00 10.27
CA GLY A 95 4.74 -3.61 10.23
C GLY A 95 4.17 -3.60 8.81
N ASP A 96 3.10 -4.37 8.62
CA ASP A 96 2.41 -4.47 7.33
C ASP A 96 1.52 -3.24 7.09
N ASP A 97 1.13 -3.00 5.84
CA ASP A 97 0.14 -2.00 5.46
C ASP A 97 -1.16 -2.15 6.27
N ALA A 98 -1.62 -1.03 6.83
CA ALA A 98 -2.77 -1.00 7.73
C ALA A 98 -4.14 -1.22 7.08
N LEU A 99 -4.22 -1.36 5.76
CA LEU A 99 -5.48 -1.50 5.04
C LEU A 99 -5.53 -2.76 4.16
N ILE A 100 -4.51 -2.97 3.33
CA ILE A 100 -4.49 -4.04 2.32
C ILE A 100 -3.32 -5.02 2.47
N GLY A 101 -2.58 -4.91 3.57
CA GLY A 101 -1.54 -5.87 3.91
C GLY A 101 -2.13 -7.25 4.17
N GLN A 102 -1.50 -8.29 3.62
CA GLN A 102 -2.01 -9.66 3.69
C GLN A 102 -1.34 -10.51 4.78
N HIS A 103 -0.48 -9.94 5.62
CA HIS A 103 0.13 -10.64 6.75
C HIS A 103 -0.55 -10.28 8.09
N PRO A 104 -1.36 -11.18 8.68
CA PRO A 104 -2.16 -10.89 9.88
C PRO A 104 -1.34 -10.70 11.16
N ARG A 105 -0.02 -10.97 11.14
CA ARG A 105 0.84 -11.02 12.34
C ARG A 105 1.89 -9.92 12.42
N ALA A 106 1.92 -8.98 11.47
CA ALA A 106 2.90 -7.91 11.48
C ALA A 106 2.44 -6.75 12.39
N VAL A 107 3.08 -6.59 13.55
CA VAL A 107 2.71 -5.58 14.55
C VAL A 107 2.98 -4.16 14.03
N GLN A 108 1.92 -3.33 13.94
CA GLN A 108 2.04 -1.91 13.62
C GLN A 108 2.22 -1.06 14.87
N ARG A 109 2.98 0.03 14.75
CA ARG A 109 3.35 0.93 15.86
C ARG A 109 2.88 2.35 15.59
N TRP A 110 1.85 2.78 16.31
CA TRP A 110 1.14 4.04 16.06
C TRP A 110 1.62 5.18 16.97
N PRO A 111 1.89 6.39 16.45
CA PRO A 111 2.17 7.54 17.30
C PRO A 111 0.94 7.85 18.17
N ARG A 112 1.13 8.06 19.47
CA ARG A 112 0.04 8.47 20.39
C ARG A 112 -0.31 9.94 20.21
N VAL A 113 0.68 10.76 19.88
CA VAL A 113 0.55 12.20 19.65
C VAL A 113 1.17 12.54 18.31
N TRP A 114 0.42 13.26 17.47
CA TRP A 114 0.86 13.69 16.15
C TRP A 114 2.13 14.56 16.25
N GLY A 115 3.17 14.19 15.49
CA GLY A 115 4.43 14.93 15.42
C GLY A 115 5.33 14.88 16.67
N ARG A 116 4.87 14.34 17.80
CA ARG A 116 5.61 14.39 19.10
C ARG A 116 5.95 13.03 19.71
N SER A 117 5.57 11.92 19.08
CA SER A 117 5.88 10.60 19.62
C SER A 117 7.39 10.28 19.51
N GLY A 118 7.93 9.46 20.42
CA GLY A 118 9.26 8.88 20.22
C GLY A 118 9.27 7.93 19.02
N ARG A 119 10.45 7.69 18.44
CA ARG A 119 10.61 6.71 17.35
C ARG A 119 10.23 5.29 17.80
N PHE A 120 10.41 4.99 19.09
CA PHE A 120 10.18 3.67 19.69
C PHE A 120 9.33 3.74 20.96
N LEU A 121 9.62 4.70 21.83
CA LEU A 121 8.90 4.95 23.07
C LEU A 121 7.66 5.82 22.81
N GLY A 122 6.58 5.56 23.53
CA GLY A 122 5.34 6.34 23.41
C GLY A 122 4.49 6.01 22.17
N ARG A 123 4.73 4.89 21.49
CA ARG A 123 3.85 4.36 20.43
C ARG A 123 2.92 3.28 20.97
N ARG A 124 1.71 3.20 20.41
CA ARG A 124 0.73 2.14 20.72
C ARG A 124 0.88 0.99 19.73
N LEU A 125 0.90 -0.24 20.24
CA LEU A 125 0.82 -1.44 19.42
C LEU A 125 -0.65 -1.72 19.12
N PHE A 126 -0.99 -1.81 17.84
CA PHE A 126 -2.32 -2.14 17.37
C PHE A 126 -2.24 -2.58 15.91
N ASN A 127 -2.95 -3.64 15.52
CA ASN A 127 -2.96 -4.14 14.14
C ASN A 127 -4.33 -3.86 13.49
N PHE A 128 -4.35 -3.08 12.40
CA PHE A 128 -5.54 -2.82 11.57
C PHE A 128 -5.72 -3.83 10.42
N GLY A 129 -5.02 -4.96 10.45
CA GLY A 129 -5.12 -6.00 9.42
C GLY A 129 -6.51 -6.63 9.29
N ASP A 130 -6.68 -7.41 8.23
CA ASP A 130 -7.85 -8.27 7.97
C ASP A 130 -9.20 -7.57 7.71
N HIS A 131 -9.20 -6.27 7.39
CA HIS A 131 -10.41 -5.53 7.00
C HIS A 131 -10.73 -5.56 5.50
N VAL A 132 -9.76 -5.92 4.66
CA VAL A 132 -9.92 -6.05 3.20
C VAL A 132 -9.58 -7.48 2.79
N ARG A 133 -10.54 -8.17 2.16
CA ARG A 133 -10.36 -9.55 1.69
C ARG A 133 -10.37 -9.59 0.17
N LEU A 134 -9.30 -10.11 -0.43
CA LEU A 134 -9.26 -10.39 -1.86
C LEU A 134 -10.31 -11.47 -2.19
N ARG A 135 -11.19 -11.18 -3.14
CA ARG A 135 -12.21 -12.12 -3.63
C ARG A 135 -11.87 -12.77 -4.97
N GLY A 136 -10.80 -12.32 -5.61
CA GLY A 136 -10.40 -12.71 -6.96
C GLY A 136 -10.07 -11.48 -7.79
N GLY A 137 -9.55 -11.73 -9.00
CA GLY A 137 -9.15 -10.70 -9.95
C GLY A 137 -8.46 -11.34 -11.15
N GLU A 138 -8.15 -10.53 -12.16
CA GLU A 138 -7.48 -10.96 -13.38
C GLU A 138 -6.65 -9.82 -13.96
N TYR A 139 -5.62 -10.15 -14.75
CA TYR A 139 -4.83 -9.23 -15.54
C TYR A 139 -5.34 -9.13 -16.97
N PHE A 140 -5.52 -7.90 -17.42
CA PHE A 140 -6.03 -7.59 -18.75
C PHE A 140 -5.07 -6.68 -19.51
N PHE A 141 -5.20 -6.70 -20.83
CA PHE A 141 -4.61 -5.71 -21.72
C PHE A 141 -5.71 -4.86 -22.33
N ALA A 142 -5.59 -3.53 -22.22
CA ALA A 142 -6.48 -2.58 -22.87
C ALA A 142 -5.81 -2.11 -24.18
N PRO A 143 -6.18 -2.68 -25.34
CA PRO A 143 -5.53 -2.34 -26.61
C PRO A 143 -5.91 -0.94 -27.08
N SER A 144 -5.18 -0.42 -28.06
CA SER A 144 -5.53 0.83 -28.72
C SER A 144 -6.84 0.70 -29.51
N LEU A 145 -7.51 1.83 -29.72
CA LEU A 145 -8.68 1.88 -30.59
C LEU A 145 -8.35 1.48 -32.04
N SER A 146 -7.13 1.78 -32.51
CA SER A 146 -6.68 1.37 -33.85
C SER A 146 -6.60 -0.15 -33.99
N PHE A 147 -6.12 -0.86 -32.96
CA PHE A 147 -6.07 -2.33 -32.96
C PHE A 147 -7.49 -2.91 -33.02
N LEU A 148 -8.41 -2.44 -32.18
CA LEU A 148 -9.79 -2.93 -32.18
C LEU A 148 -10.48 -2.70 -33.53
N LYS A 149 -10.26 -1.54 -34.16
CA LYS A 149 -10.80 -1.24 -35.49
C LYS A 149 -10.23 -2.14 -36.60
N SER A 150 -9.03 -2.69 -36.43
CA SER A 150 -8.42 -3.59 -37.42
C SER A 150 -8.97 -5.03 -37.37
N LEU A 151 -9.73 -5.36 -36.33
CA LEU A 151 -10.34 -6.68 -36.13
C LEU A 151 -11.83 -6.75 -36.53
N ALA A 152 -12.45 -5.60 -36.77
CA ALA A 152 -13.85 -5.47 -37.17
C ALA A 152 -14.00 -5.51 -38.69
#